data_AF-A0A026WKV9-F1
#
_entry.id   AF-A0A026WKV9-F1
#
_cell.length_a   1.000
_cell.length_b   1.000
_cell.length_c   1.000
_cell.angle_alpha   90.00
_cell.angle_beta   90.00
_cell.angle_gamma   90.00
#
_symmetry.space_group_name_H-M   'P 1'
#
loop_
_entity.id
_entity.type
_entity.pdbx_description
1 polymer ?
#
loop_
_entity_poly.entity_id
_entity_poly.type
_entity_poly.pdbx_seq_one_letter_code
_entity_poly.pdbx_strand_id
1 'polypeptide(L)'
;MIDFSTDGATLDEQSKIQIWPIQIRIANIPRSKPEIVGVWQGASKPTNAQELFQYFVDEVRDVLNRGGIVFRNQLQLIKLRCFLADSPARAFVLGHRGHGSLFPCSKCWIRGNWLRRGVVAYRDIRHRPRTDKEHRQHIDGEHHTDSDSVLLTNIEATENRQLLLYTAPVVYYGLVDPAAYKHFLLLHSAIRVLVSSSLSEDSLDFAHRALRMFVNRAEDIYGPEFLSYITHCLLHIVDDVRRFGSLDELSMFPYENNMTYYRKVCRKPHQHLQQIINR
;
A
#
# COMPACT_ATOMS: atom_id res chain seq x y z
N MET A 1 -17.30 5.91 4.86
CA MET A 1 -15.89 5.52 5.07
C MET A 1 -15.11 5.89 3.83
N ILE A 2 -13.99 6.59 3.97
CA ILE A 2 -13.19 7.10 2.86
C ILE A 2 -11.83 6.40 2.86
N ASP A 3 -11.48 5.80 1.74
CA ASP A 3 -10.11 5.40 1.43
C ASP A 3 -9.48 6.48 0.58
N PHE A 4 -8.16 6.60 0.66
CA PHE A 4 -7.46 7.52 -0.20
C PHE A 4 -6.10 6.98 -0.61
N SER A 5 -5.59 7.51 -1.71
CA SER A 5 -4.38 7.03 -2.36
C SER A 5 -3.68 8.16 -3.09
N THR A 6 -2.36 8.06 -3.19
CA THR A 6 -1.57 8.88 -4.10
C THR A 6 -0.49 8.02 -4.72
N ASP A 7 -0.14 8.34 -5.96
CA ASP A 7 0.95 7.71 -6.69
C ASP A 7 1.52 8.69 -7.72
N GLY A 8 2.79 8.52 -8.06
CA GLY A 8 3.46 9.32 -9.07
C GLY A 8 3.12 8.83 -10.48
N ALA A 9 2.75 9.76 -11.35
CA ALA A 9 2.55 9.47 -12.76
C ALA A 9 3.25 10.46 -13.66
N THR A 10 4.01 9.95 -14.61
CA THR A 10 4.54 10.74 -15.72
C THR A 10 3.45 10.92 -16.77
N LEU A 11 3.16 12.17 -17.15
CA LEU A 11 2.15 12.48 -18.18
C LEU A 11 2.72 12.45 -19.60
N ASP A 12 4.00 12.73 -19.74
CA ASP A 12 4.68 12.77 -21.03
C ASP A 12 6.16 12.42 -20.83
N GLU A 13 6.62 11.43 -21.58
CA GLU A 13 8.01 10.94 -21.55
C GLU A 13 9.00 12.04 -22.00
N GLN A 14 8.53 13.03 -22.77
CA GLN A 14 9.36 14.11 -23.32
C GLN A 14 9.45 15.33 -22.39
N SER A 15 8.34 15.79 -21.81
CA SER A 15 8.30 17.02 -20.99
C SER A 15 8.73 16.86 -19.53
N LYS A 16 9.03 15.64 -19.06
CA LYS A 16 9.42 15.35 -17.66
C LYS A 16 8.41 15.81 -16.60
N ILE A 17 7.17 16.09 -16.98
CA ILE A 17 6.13 16.52 -16.04
C ILE A 17 5.63 15.29 -15.27
N GLN A 18 5.71 15.39 -13.94
CA GLN A 18 5.11 14.45 -13.01
C GLN A 18 3.83 15.03 -12.41
N ILE A 19 2.85 14.17 -12.24
CA ILE A 19 1.64 14.45 -11.48
C ILE A 19 1.51 13.48 -10.31
N TRP A 20 1.00 14.00 -9.21
CA TRP A 20 0.70 13.25 -7.99
C TRP A 20 -0.73 13.57 -7.60
N PRO A 21 -1.71 12.77 -8.04
CA PRO A 21 -3.09 12.97 -7.68
C PRO A 21 -3.38 12.41 -6.30
N ILE A 22 -4.27 13.09 -5.61
CA ILE A 22 -4.91 12.63 -4.39
C ILE A 22 -6.26 12.06 -4.81
N GLN A 23 -6.40 10.75 -4.65
CA GLN A 23 -7.59 10.01 -5.02
C GLN A 23 -8.34 9.58 -3.77
N ILE A 24 -9.67 9.66 -3.77
CA ILE A 24 -10.52 9.11 -2.73
C ILE A 24 -11.50 8.08 -3.28
N ARG A 25 -11.90 7.12 -2.45
CA ARG A 25 -12.96 6.15 -2.75
C ARG A 25 -13.87 6.00 -1.54
N ILE A 26 -15.18 5.90 -1.75
CA ILE A 26 -16.13 5.67 -0.67
C ILE A 26 -16.26 4.16 -0.44
N ALA A 27 -15.50 3.63 0.53
CA ALA A 27 -15.33 2.20 0.75
C ALA A 27 -16.65 1.45 1.01
N ASN A 28 -17.60 2.10 1.68
CA ASN A 28 -18.88 1.50 2.06
C ASN A 28 -19.97 1.64 0.97
N ILE A 29 -19.63 2.15 -0.22
CA ILE A 29 -20.52 2.16 -1.38
C ILE A 29 -20.05 1.06 -2.35
N PRO A 30 -20.88 0.04 -2.62
CA PRO A 30 -20.52 -1.02 -3.56
C PRO A 30 -20.13 -0.45 -4.92
N ARG A 31 -18.98 -0.92 -5.45
CA ARG A 31 -18.44 -0.50 -6.75
C ARG A 31 -18.12 1.00 -6.87
N SER A 32 -17.93 1.70 -5.74
CA SER A 32 -17.39 3.06 -5.76
C SER A 32 -16.07 3.07 -6.52
N LYS A 33 -15.96 3.93 -7.53
CA LYS A 33 -14.70 4.19 -8.23
C LYS A 33 -13.89 5.24 -7.45
N PRO A 34 -12.55 5.22 -7.56
CA PRO A 34 -11.74 6.32 -7.08
C PRO A 34 -12.00 7.59 -7.88
N GLU A 35 -12.06 8.72 -7.19
CA GLU A 35 -12.20 10.07 -7.76
C GLU A 35 -10.98 10.90 -7.37
N ILE A 36 -10.50 11.74 -8.30
CA ILE A 36 -9.42 12.69 -8.02
C ILE A 36 -10.01 13.91 -7.31
N VAL A 37 -9.50 14.23 -6.12
CA VAL A 37 -9.90 15.40 -5.33
C VAL A 37 -8.80 16.46 -5.23
N GLY A 38 -7.58 16.11 -5.63
CA GLY A 38 -6.46 17.04 -5.70
C GLY A 38 -5.40 16.55 -6.66
N VAL A 39 -4.65 17.47 -7.26
CA VAL A 39 -3.52 17.13 -8.13
C VAL A 39 -2.37 18.08 -7.85
N TRP A 40 -1.22 17.49 -7.54
CA TRP A 40 0.03 18.19 -7.60
C TRP A 40 0.70 17.94 -8.95
N GLN A 41 1.33 18.97 -9.51
CA GLN A 41 2.08 18.88 -10.76
C GLN A 41 3.43 19.59 -10.61
N GLY A 42 4.49 18.98 -11.12
CA GLY A 42 5.81 19.59 -11.17
C GLY A 42 6.78 18.86 -12.09
N ALA A 43 8.00 19.38 -12.20
CA ALA A 43 9.06 18.81 -13.04
C ALA A 43 9.76 17.58 -12.41
N SER A 44 9.46 17.29 -11.14
CA SER A 44 9.97 16.15 -10.38
C SER A 44 8.89 15.63 -9.45
N LYS A 45 9.16 14.59 -8.67
CA LYS A 45 8.27 14.20 -7.57
C LYS A 45 8.19 15.33 -6.53
N PRO A 46 7.08 15.45 -5.78
CA PRO A 46 6.99 16.38 -4.66
C PRO A 46 8.07 16.04 -3.63
N THR A 47 8.65 17.08 -3.02
CA THR A 47 9.70 16.96 -2.00
C THR A 47 9.15 17.01 -0.59
N ASN A 48 7.94 17.55 -0.42
CA ASN A 48 7.27 17.70 0.87
C ASN A 48 5.85 17.09 0.81
N ALA A 49 5.62 16.02 1.58
CA ALA A 49 4.33 15.38 1.66
C ALA A 49 3.27 16.27 2.33
N GLN A 50 3.66 17.12 3.28
CA GLN A 50 2.75 18.07 3.93
C GLN A 50 2.20 19.07 2.93
N GLU A 51 3.05 19.63 2.07
CA GLU A 51 2.62 20.54 1.00
C GLU A 51 1.69 19.83 0.00
N LEU A 52 2.01 18.60 -0.40
CA LEU A 52 1.17 17.79 -1.28
C LEU A 52 -0.26 17.65 -0.71
N PHE A 53 -0.38 17.36 0.59
CA PHE A 53 -1.65 17.02 1.23
C PHE A 53 -2.31 18.19 1.97
N GLN A 54 -1.72 19.38 2.04
CA GLN A 54 -2.17 20.48 2.91
C GLN A 54 -3.65 20.80 2.71
N TYR A 55 -4.07 21.07 1.47
CA TYR A 55 -5.47 21.38 1.15
C TYR A 55 -6.42 20.22 1.48
N PHE A 56 -6.03 18.99 1.13
CA PHE A 56 -6.83 17.80 1.43
C PHE A 56 -7.00 17.59 2.94
N VAL A 57 -5.93 17.75 3.72
CA VAL A 57 -5.95 17.60 5.17
C VAL A 57 -6.80 18.68 5.84
N ASP A 58 -6.69 19.92 5.37
CA ASP A 58 -7.47 21.02 5.93
C ASP A 58 -8.97 20.85 5.65
N GLU A 59 -9.35 20.46 4.43
CA GLU A 59 -10.74 20.15 4.09
C GLU A 59 -11.28 18.97 4.90
N VAL A 60 -10.52 17.87 5.02
CA VAL A 60 -10.93 16.72 5.84
C VAL A 60 -11.09 17.14 7.30
N ARG A 61 -10.17 17.95 7.85
CA ARG A 61 -10.26 18.42 9.23
C ARG A 61 -11.51 19.29 9.44
N ASP A 62 -11.82 20.19 8.52
CA ASP A 62 -13.04 21.00 8.56
C ASP A 62 -14.30 20.13 8.54
N VAL A 63 -14.37 19.15 7.63
CA VAL A 63 -15.49 18.19 7.54
C VAL A 63 -15.65 17.40 8.85
N LEU A 64 -14.55 16.92 9.43
CA LEU A 64 -14.58 16.20 10.69
C LEU A 64 -15.04 17.09 11.86
N ASN A 65 -14.56 18.34 11.92
CA ASN A 65 -14.96 19.31 12.95
C ASN A 65 -16.45 19.70 12.86
N ARG A 66 -17.03 19.69 11.66
CA ARG A 66 -18.47 19.91 11.44
C ARG A 66 -19.33 18.67 11.77
N GLY A 67 -18.70 17.55 12.14
CA GLY A 67 -19.38 16.29 12.43
C GLY A 67 -19.76 15.47 11.19
N GLY A 68 -19.28 15.86 10.00
CA GLY A 68 -19.54 15.17 8.74
C GLY A 68 -19.97 16.10 7.59
N ILE A 69 -20.58 15.52 6.57
CA ILE A 69 -21.11 16.24 5.40
C ILE A 69 -22.64 16.20 5.41
N VAL A 70 -23.29 17.28 4.98
CA VAL A 70 -24.74 17.28 4.78
C VAL A 70 -25.03 16.78 3.37
N PHE A 71 -25.74 15.66 3.27
CA PHE A 71 -26.20 15.09 2.00
C PHE A 71 -27.68 14.76 2.10
N ARG A 72 -28.49 15.25 1.15
CA ARG A 72 -29.96 15.09 1.15
C ARG A 72 -30.60 15.50 2.49
N ASN A 73 -30.18 16.65 3.03
CA ASN A 73 -30.61 17.19 4.34
C ASN A 73 -30.33 16.28 5.54
N GLN A 74 -29.43 15.29 5.41
CA GLN A 74 -29.01 14.44 6.51
C GLN A 74 -27.51 14.59 6.74
N LEU A 75 -27.11 14.68 8.01
CA LEU A 75 -25.70 14.69 8.40
C LEU A 75 -25.14 13.27 8.26
N GLN A 76 -24.16 13.12 7.38
CA GLN A 76 -23.44 11.88 7.13
C GLN A 76 -22.07 11.96 7.79
N LEU A 77 -21.85 11.08 8.77
CA LEU A 77 -20.56 10.98 9.45
C LEU A 77 -19.49 10.46 8.49
N ILE A 78 -18.38 11.20 8.40
CA ILE A 78 -17.22 10.81 7.61
C ILE A 78 -16.16 10.17 8.52
N LYS A 79 -15.57 9.08 8.04
CA LYS A 79 -14.45 8.39 8.68
C LYS A 79 -13.41 8.06 7.61
N LEU A 80 -12.15 8.47 7.82
CA LEU A 80 -11.02 7.97 7.05
C LEU A 80 -10.74 6.52 7.46
N ARG A 81 -10.68 5.60 6.50
CA ARG A 81 -10.47 4.17 6.73
C ARG A 81 -9.02 3.79 6.54
N CYS A 82 -8.47 3.95 5.34
CA CYS A 82 -7.08 3.60 5.05
C CYS A 82 -6.45 4.50 3.97
N PHE A 83 -5.13 4.64 4.03
CA PHE A 83 -4.30 5.18 2.96
C PHE A 83 -3.60 4.02 2.24
N LEU A 84 -3.79 3.98 0.93
CA LEU A 84 -3.31 2.92 0.05
C LEU A 84 -2.26 3.51 -0.90
N ALA A 85 -1.05 2.95 -0.87
CA ALA A 85 0.05 3.41 -1.69
C ALA A 85 1.07 2.29 -1.91
N ASP A 86 1.80 2.38 -3.02
CA ASP A 86 2.94 1.52 -3.27
C ASP A 86 4.09 1.80 -2.26
N SER A 87 5.11 0.96 -2.26
CA SER A 87 6.24 1.08 -1.34
C SER A 87 6.94 2.46 -1.39
N PRO A 88 7.33 2.99 -2.57
CA PRO A 88 7.92 4.33 -2.70
C PRO A 88 7.03 5.49 -2.26
N ALA A 89 5.77 5.56 -2.73
CA ALA A 89 4.87 6.65 -2.35
C ALA A 89 4.53 6.58 -0.87
N ARG A 90 4.36 5.38 -0.30
CA ARG A 90 4.14 5.22 1.14
C ARG A 90 5.32 5.73 1.97
N ALA A 91 6.55 5.37 1.60
CA ALA A 91 7.75 5.81 2.29
C ALA A 91 7.86 7.35 2.28
N PHE A 92 7.55 7.97 1.14
CA PHE A 92 7.50 9.43 1.00
C PHE A 92 6.45 10.07 1.91
N VAL A 93 5.21 9.58 1.88
CA VAL A 93 4.10 10.20 2.61
C VAL A 93 4.19 10.01 4.13
N LEU A 94 4.77 8.88 4.57
CA LEU A 94 4.98 8.56 5.98
C LEU A 94 6.35 9.00 6.53
N GLY A 95 7.17 9.63 5.70
CA GLY A 95 8.48 10.16 6.11
C GLY A 95 9.49 9.10 6.56
N HIS A 96 9.45 7.89 5.99
CA HIS A 96 10.38 6.82 6.34
C HIS A 96 11.21 6.33 5.16
N ARG A 97 12.29 5.58 5.45
CA ARG A 97 13.17 5.04 4.42
C ARG A 97 12.48 3.97 3.59
N GLY A 98 12.79 3.92 2.30
CA GLY A 98 12.17 3.01 1.35
C GLY A 98 12.53 1.53 1.54
N HIS A 99 11.87 0.66 0.77
CA HIS A 99 11.94 -0.81 0.81
C HIS A 99 13.35 -1.42 0.64
N GLY A 100 14.31 -0.67 0.10
CA GLY A 100 15.71 -1.11 -0.05
C GLY A 100 16.65 -0.65 1.07
N SER A 101 16.12 0.02 2.11
CA SER A 101 16.92 0.48 3.25
C SER A 101 17.10 -0.61 4.30
N LEU A 102 18.01 -0.42 5.26
CA LEU A 102 18.14 -1.38 6.36
C LEU A 102 16.95 -1.36 7.33
N PHE A 103 16.13 -0.31 7.35
CA PHE A 103 15.03 -0.11 8.30
C PHE A 103 13.75 0.36 7.59
N PRO A 104 13.16 -0.47 6.70
CA PRO A 104 12.13 0.00 5.77
C PRO A 104 10.71 -0.02 6.33
N CYS A 105 10.43 -0.90 7.31
CA CYS A 105 9.06 -1.23 7.68
C CYS A 105 8.51 -0.18 8.63
N SER A 106 7.34 0.40 8.34
CA SER A 106 6.65 1.31 9.25
C SER A 106 5.95 0.60 10.42
N LYS A 107 5.70 -0.71 10.32
CA LYS A 107 4.89 -1.47 11.30
C LYS A 107 5.71 -2.17 12.37
N CYS A 108 7.00 -2.41 12.15
CA CYS A 108 7.85 -3.08 13.13
C CYS A 108 9.32 -2.65 13.05
N TRP A 109 10.04 -2.93 14.12
CA TRP A 109 11.47 -2.72 14.28
C TRP A 109 12.26 -3.89 13.66
N ILE A 110 12.23 -3.98 12.32
CA ILE A 110 13.08 -4.88 11.54
C ILE A 110 14.36 -4.16 11.15
N ARG A 111 15.48 -4.87 11.24
CA ARG A 111 16.77 -4.48 10.66
C ARG A 111 17.16 -5.50 9.60
N GLY A 112 17.34 -5.05 8.37
CA GLY A 112 17.85 -5.87 7.28
C GLY A 112 19.36 -6.06 7.35
N ASN A 113 19.87 -6.97 6.51
CA ASN A 113 21.30 -7.17 6.28
C ASN A 113 21.60 -7.04 4.79
N TRP A 114 22.69 -6.34 4.46
CA TRP A 114 23.20 -6.32 3.10
C TRP A 114 23.71 -7.71 2.70
N LEU A 115 23.18 -8.26 1.62
CA LEU A 115 23.76 -9.44 0.96
C LEU A 115 24.86 -9.01 0.00
N ARG A 116 24.61 -7.92 -0.73
CA ARG A 116 25.52 -7.27 -1.67
C ARG A 116 25.04 -5.83 -1.92
N ARG A 117 25.82 -5.06 -2.68
CA ARG A 117 25.47 -3.67 -3.03
C ARG A 117 24.08 -3.62 -3.64
N GLY A 118 23.16 -2.89 -2.98
CA GLY A 118 21.79 -2.68 -3.45
C GLY A 118 20.79 -3.79 -3.11
N VAL A 119 21.18 -4.86 -2.40
CA VAL A 119 20.29 -5.96 -2.04
C VAL A 119 20.32 -6.20 -0.52
N VAL A 120 19.16 -6.02 0.12
CA VAL A 120 18.94 -6.23 1.56
C VAL A 120 18.02 -7.43 1.77
N ALA A 121 18.37 -8.28 2.73
CA ALA A 121 17.52 -9.36 3.23
C ALA A 121 16.98 -9.04 4.63
N TYR A 122 15.72 -9.38 4.89
CA TYR A 122 15.04 -9.17 6.16
C TYR A 122 14.73 -10.52 6.79
N ARG A 123 15.59 -10.93 7.73
CA ARG A 123 15.50 -12.21 8.44
C ARG A 123 14.60 -12.12 9.66
N ASP A 124 14.29 -13.30 10.21
CA ASP A 124 13.39 -13.53 11.32
C ASP A 124 11.92 -13.17 11.06
N ILE A 125 11.05 -13.66 11.94
CA ILE A 125 9.59 -13.45 11.87
C ILE A 125 9.03 -12.80 13.14
N ARG A 126 9.89 -12.48 14.11
CA ARG A 126 9.52 -11.90 15.41
C ARG A 126 10.21 -10.56 15.56
N HIS A 127 9.47 -9.51 15.27
CA HIS A 127 9.93 -8.14 15.42
C HIS A 127 9.01 -7.40 16.36
N ARG A 128 9.58 -6.48 17.15
CA ARG A 128 8.81 -5.59 18.01
C ARG A 128 7.90 -4.71 17.12
N PRO A 129 6.59 -4.68 17.35
CA PRO A 129 5.70 -3.75 16.66
C PRO A 129 6.11 -2.29 16.92
N ARG A 130 6.01 -1.44 15.90
CA ARG A 130 6.17 0.01 16.03
C ARG A 130 4.80 0.63 16.24
N THR A 131 4.70 1.49 17.25
CA THR A 131 3.47 2.21 17.56
C THR A 131 3.39 3.53 16.79
N ASP A 132 2.18 4.00 16.53
CA ASP A 132 1.94 5.31 15.90
C ASP A 132 2.57 6.46 16.70
N LYS A 133 2.63 6.33 18.03
CA LYS A 133 3.29 7.31 18.90
C LYS A 133 4.79 7.36 18.66
N GLU A 134 5.45 6.20 18.61
CA GLU A 134 6.89 6.12 18.33
C GLU A 134 7.24 6.64 16.93
N HIS A 135 6.40 6.33 15.93
CA HIS A 135 6.56 6.84 14.57
C HIS A 135 6.47 8.37 14.55
N ARG A 136 5.41 8.96 15.11
CA ARG A 136 5.23 10.42 15.17
C ARG A 136 6.32 11.16 15.95
N GLN A 137 6.91 10.50 16.94
CA GLN A 137 7.98 11.08 17.75
C GLN A 137 9.36 10.85 17.14
N HIS A 138 9.45 10.24 15.95
CA HIS A 138 10.70 9.93 15.25
C HIS A 138 11.71 9.17 16.14
N ILE A 139 11.22 8.28 17.01
CA ILE A 139 12.06 7.55 17.99
C ILE A 139 13.12 6.69 17.29
N ASP A 140 12.78 6.12 16.14
CA ASP A 140 13.67 5.29 15.32
C ASP A 140 14.36 6.15 14.24
N GLY A 141 15.44 6.84 14.59
CA GLY A 141 16.14 7.74 13.66
C GLY A 141 16.70 7.05 12.41
N GLU A 142 16.95 5.73 12.46
CA GLU A 142 17.42 4.98 11.30
C GLU A 142 16.27 4.63 10.34
N HIS A 143 15.03 4.51 10.84
CA HIS A 143 13.83 4.32 10.01
C HIS A 143 13.35 5.62 9.35
N HIS A 144 13.42 6.75 10.05
CA HIS A 144 12.86 8.00 9.56
C HIS A 144 13.79 8.70 8.57
N THR A 145 13.17 9.56 7.76
CA THR A 145 13.85 10.57 6.94
C THR A 145 13.62 11.94 7.57
N ASP A 146 14.33 12.97 7.12
CA ASP A 146 14.15 14.36 7.58
C ASP A 146 12.81 14.99 7.12
N SER A 147 11.89 14.19 6.58
CA SER A 147 10.57 14.66 6.14
C SER A 147 9.50 14.29 7.16
N ASP A 148 8.66 15.28 7.50
CA ASP A 148 7.56 15.09 8.45
C ASP A 148 6.44 14.22 7.85
N SER A 149 5.97 13.25 8.64
CA SER A 149 4.88 12.34 8.26
C SER A 149 3.52 13.01 8.37
N VAL A 150 2.64 12.78 7.38
CA VAL A 150 1.31 13.43 7.34
C VAL A 150 0.17 12.49 7.76
N LEU A 151 0.35 11.15 7.72
CA LEU A 151 -0.74 10.17 7.83
C LEU A 151 -0.43 8.96 8.75
N LEU A 152 -1.47 8.20 9.13
CA LEU A 152 -1.40 7.12 10.16
C LEU A 152 -2.06 5.77 9.78
N THR A 153 -2.50 5.54 8.54
CA THR A 153 -3.20 4.27 8.17
C THR A 153 -2.55 3.62 6.96
N ASN A 154 -2.08 2.36 7.04
CA ASN A 154 -1.14 1.81 6.05
C ASN A 154 -1.42 0.37 5.61
N ILE A 155 -1.47 0.12 4.29
CA ILE A 155 -1.59 -1.22 3.70
C ILE A 155 -0.80 -1.31 2.39
N GLU A 156 -0.24 -2.48 2.08
CA GLU A 156 0.41 -2.79 0.79
C GLU A 156 -0.35 -3.84 -0.01
N ALA A 157 -0.43 -3.64 -1.32
CA ALA A 157 -0.97 -4.61 -2.28
C ALA A 157 0.18 -5.28 -3.07
N THR A 158 -0.04 -6.52 -3.51
CA THR A 158 0.92 -7.34 -4.27
C THR A 158 0.50 -7.50 -5.74
N GLU A 159 1.46 -7.34 -6.67
CA GLU A 159 1.24 -7.16 -8.12
C GLU A 159 1.09 -8.45 -8.97
N ASN A 160 0.79 -9.63 -8.41
CA ASN A 160 0.67 -10.87 -9.22
C ASN A 160 -0.52 -11.76 -8.84
N ARG A 161 -1.69 -11.14 -8.75
CA ARG A 161 -2.93 -11.76 -8.26
C ARG A 161 -3.40 -12.96 -9.07
N GLN A 162 -3.46 -12.88 -10.40
CA GLN A 162 -3.98 -13.97 -11.24
C GLN A 162 -3.13 -15.23 -11.12
N LEU A 163 -1.81 -15.05 -11.23
CA LEU A 163 -0.86 -16.14 -11.10
C LEU A 163 -0.97 -16.78 -9.72
N LEU A 164 -0.90 -15.97 -8.66
CA LEU A 164 -0.91 -16.45 -7.28
C LEU A 164 -2.21 -17.16 -6.88
N LEU A 165 -3.37 -16.63 -7.27
CA LEU A 165 -4.66 -17.11 -6.78
C LEU A 165 -5.29 -18.23 -7.62
N TYR A 166 -4.86 -18.43 -8.86
CA TYR A 166 -5.55 -19.32 -9.79
C TYR A 166 -4.60 -20.19 -10.60
N THR A 167 -3.65 -19.58 -11.31
CA THR A 167 -2.88 -20.30 -12.34
C THR A 167 -1.73 -21.12 -11.74
N ALA A 168 -0.99 -20.56 -10.79
CA ALA A 168 0.24 -21.18 -10.27
C ALA A 168 0.05 -22.52 -9.55
N PRO A 169 -1.01 -22.78 -8.75
CA PRO A 169 -1.21 -24.11 -8.15
C PRO A 169 -1.32 -25.23 -9.19
N VAL A 170 -1.99 -24.95 -10.31
CA VAL A 170 -2.16 -25.94 -11.39
C VAL A 170 -0.87 -26.07 -12.21
N VAL A 171 -0.28 -24.94 -12.59
CA VAL A 171 0.90 -24.93 -13.47
C VAL A 171 2.14 -25.47 -12.75
N TYR A 172 2.36 -25.14 -11.48
CA TYR A 172 3.56 -25.59 -10.78
C TYR A 172 3.49 -27.06 -10.33
N TYR A 173 2.31 -27.67 -10.37
CA TYR A 173 2.15 -29.07 -10.00
C TYR A 173 2.97 -29.99 -10.91
N GLY A 174 3.94 -30.69 -10.32
CA GLY A 174 4.85 -31.58 -11.05
C GLY A 174 5.95 -30.89 -11.86
N LEU A 175 5.97 -29.54 -11.92
CA LEU A 175 7.01 -28.77 -12.62
C LEU A 175 8.10 -28.21 -11.68
N VAL A 176 7.76 -27.97 -10.41
CA VAL A 176 8.71 -27.45 -9.42
C VAL A 176 9.04 -28.50 -8.36
N ASP A 177 10.14 -28.28 -7.65
CA ASP A 177 10.53 -29.12 -6.52
C ASP A 177 9.35 -29.34 -5.55
N PRO A 178 9.08 -30.57 -5.07
CA PRO A 178 7.95 -30.86 -4.21
C PRO A 178 7.91 -30.04 -2.91
N ALA A 179 9.06 -29.67 -2.33
CA ALA A 179 9.11 -28.81 -1.16
C ALA A 179 8.76 -27.36 -1.54
N ALA A 180 9.31 -26.86 -2.64
CA ALA A 180 8.96 -25.54 -3.18
C ALA A 180 7.47 -25.43 -3.55
N TYR A 181 6.86 -26.49 -4.09
CA TYR A 181 5.44 -26.55 -4.41
C TYR A 181 4.57 -26.49 -3.15
N LYS A 182 4.86 -27.32 -2.14
CA LYS A 182 4.14 -27.30 -0.85
C LYS A 182 4.27 -25.94 -0.16
N HIS A 183 5.45 -25.34 -0.23
CA HIS A 183 5.70 -24.02 0.31
C HIS A 183 4.90 -22.94 -0.41
N PHE A 184 4.84 -22.97 -1.74
CA PHE A 184 3.97 -22.11 -2.53
C PHE A 184 2.48 -22.29 -2.15
N LEU A 185 2.02 -23.52 -1.92
CA LEU A 185 0.64 -23.79 -1.51
C LEU A 185 0.27 -23.15 -0.16
N LEU A 186 1.23 -22.98 0.77
CA LEU A 186 1.00 -22.24 2.02
C LEU A 186 0.66 -20.77 1.74
N LEU A 187 1.46 -20.11 0.90
CA LEU A 187 1.21 -18.74 0.47
C LEU A 187 -0.12 -18.62 -0.27
N HIS A 188 -0.35 -19.49 -1.27
CA HIS A 188 -1.59 -19.51 -2.03
C HIS A 188 -2.82 -19.62 -1.13
N SER A 189 -2.82 -20.61 -0.22
CA SER A 189 -3.97 -20.88 0.66
C SER A 189 -4.23 -19.70 1.61
N ALA A 190 -3.17 -19.10 2.17
CA ALA A 190 -3.31 -17.95 3.04
C ALA A 190 -3.89 -16.74 2.31
N ILE A 191 -3.36 -16.40 1.13
CA ILE A 191 -3.83 -15.23 0.38
C ILE A 191 -5.26 -15.47 -0.14
N ARG A 192 -5.62 -16.71 -0.52
CA ARG A 192 -7.01 -17.07 -0.87
C ARG A 192 -7.99 -16.80 0.27
N VAL A 193 -7.60 -17.12 1.50
CA VAL A 193 -8.40 -16.81 2.69
C VAL A 193 -8.54 -15.31 2.86
N LEU A 194 -7.44 -14.55 2.77
CA LEU A 194 -7.45 -13.09 2.99
C LEU A 194 -8.20 -12.29 1.91
N VAL A 195 -8.42 -12.89 0.74
CA VAL A 195 -9.24 -12.34 -0.36
C VAL A 195 -10.74 -12.62 -0.16
N SER A 196 -11.10 -13.59 0.68
CA SER A 196 -12.50 -13.97 0.89
C SER A 196 -13.33 -12.81 1.45
N SER A 197 -14.58 -12.69 0.98
CA SER A 197 -15.55 -11.72 1.49
C SER A 197 -16.10 -12.07 2.87
N SER A 198 -15.92 -13.32 3.32
CA SER A 198 -16.35 -13.79 4.64
C SER A 198 -15.12 -14.26 5.43
N LEU A 199 -14.61 -13.39 6.29
CA LEU A 199 -13.45 -13.65 7.14
C LEU A 199 -13.91 -13.97 8.55
N SER A 200 -13.67 -15.21 9.00
CA SER A 200 -13.77 -15.56 10.43
C SER A 200 -12.40 -15.41 11.10
N GLU A 201 -12.38 -15.18 12.41
CA GLU A 201 -11.11 -15.13 13.16
C GLU A 201 -10.31 -16.44 13.02
N ASP A 202 -10.97 -17.60 13.00
CA ASP A 202 -10.29 -18.89 12.75
C ASP A 202 -9.57 -18.93 11.39
N SER A 203 -10.20 -18.34 10.37
CA SER A 203 -9.63 -18.24 9.02
C SER A 203 -8.44 -17.27 8.99
N LEU A 204 -8.55 -16.13 9.68
CA LEU A 204 -7.46 -15.16 9.81
C LEU A 204 -6.28 -15.77 10.57
N ASP A 205 -6.53 -16.52 11.64
CA ASP A 205 -5.52 -17.21 12.42
C ASP A 205 -4.80 -18.31 11.61
N PHE A 206 -5.55 -19.04 10.77
CA PHE A 206 -4.94 -19.94 9.80
C PHE A 206 -4.01 -19.19 8.84
N ALA A 207 -4.48 -18.11 8.21
CA ALA A 207 -3.69 -17.33 7.27
C ALA A 207 -2.43 -16.74 7.94
N HIS A 208 -2.56 -16.27 9.19
CA HIS A 208 -1.45 -15.74 9.98
C HIS A 208 -0.38 -16.80 10.21
N ARG A 209 -0.76 -18.01 10.65
CA ARG A 209 0.18 -19.12 10.84
C ARG A 209 0.84 -19.53 9.52
N ALA A 210 0.05 -19.66 8.45
CA ALA A 210 0.54 -20.07 7.14
C ALA A 210 1.56 -19.07 6.56
N LEU A 211 1.31 -17.76 6.64
CA LEU A 211 2.24 -16.73 6.16
C LEU A 211 3.52 -16.67 6.99
N ARG A 212 3.43 -16.81 8.32
CA ARG A 212 4.62 -16.88 9.19
C ARG A 212 5.48 -18.09 8.86
N MET A 213 4.85 -19.25 8.65
CA MET A 213 5.57 -20.47 8.22
C MET A 213 6.22 -20.28 6.85
N PHE A 214 5.53 -19.63 5.91
CA PHE A 214 6.09 -19.32 4.60
C PHE A 214 7.33 -18.42 4.70
N VAL A 215 7.25 -17.29 5.41
CA VAL A 215 8.41 -16.39 5.56
C VAL A 215 9.58 -17.10 6.27
N ASN A 216 9.29 -17.89 7.30
CA ASN A 216 10.32 -18.59 8.06
C ASN A 216 11.07 -19.67 7.26
N ARG A 217 10.45 -20.26 6.24
CA ARG A 217 11.05 -21.33 5.41
C ARG A 217 11.53 -20.85 4.05
N ALA A 218 11.31 -19.57 3.73
CA ALA A 218 11.64 -19.01 2.44
C ALA A 218 13.16 -19.01 2.15
N GLU A 219 14.00 -18.69 3.15
CA GLU A 219 15.46 -18.71 2.97
C GLU A 219 15.99 -20.12 2.70
N ASP A 220 15.46 -21.13 3.42
CA ASP A 220 15.85 -22.53 3.26
C ASP A 220 15.55 -23.06 1.84
N ILE A 221 14.49 -22.57 1.20
CA ILE A 221 13.97 -23.10 -0.07
C ILE A 221 14.45 -22.28 -1.27
N TYR A 222 14.48 -20.95 -1.14
CA TYR A 222 14.73 -20.03 -2.26
C TYR A 222 16.04 -19.23 -2.11
N GLY A 223 16.69 -19.30 -0.95
CA GLY A 223 17.89 -18.53 -0.63
C GLY A 223 17.59 -17.17 0.03
N PRO A 224 18.63 -16.51 0.57
CA PRO A 224 18.49 -15.28 1.34
C PRO A 224 17.97 -14.10 0.51
N GLU A 225 18.18 -14.09 -0.80
CA GLU A 225 17.69 -13.06 -1.72
C GLU A 225 16.16 -13.02 -1.79
N PHE A 226 15.48 -14.12 -1.47
CA PHE A 226 14.03 -14.17 -1.44
C PHE A 226 13.44 -13.42 -0.24
N LEU A 227 14.21 -13.17 0.81
CA LEU A 227 13.78 -12.43 2.00
C LEU A 227 13.76 -10.91 1.76
N SER A 228 13.12 -10.49 0.66
CA SER A 228 12.89 -9.10 0.30
C SER A 228 11.92 -8.40 1.26
N TYR A 229 11.79 -7.09 1.11
CA TYR A 229 10.82 -6.31 1.89
C TYR A 229 9.38 -6.79 1.66
N ILE A 230 9.02 -7.16 0.43
CA ILE A 230 7.70 -7.71 0.09
C ILE A 230 7.43 -9.00 0.89
N THR A 231 8.43 -9.88 0.99
CA THR A 231 8.35 -11.12 1.77
C THR A 231 8.15 -10.80 3.25
N HIS A 232 8.86 -9.82 3.79
CA HIS A 232 8.66 -9.35 5.16
C HIS A 232 7.25 -8.80 5.40
N CYS A 233 6.67 -8.07 4.44
CA CYS A 233 5.33 -7.49 4.58
C CYS A 233 4.20 -8.52 4.72
N LEU A 234 4.42 -9.77 4.28
CA LEU A 234 3.50 -10.89 4.55
C LEU A 234 3.28 -11.15 6.05
N LEU A 235 4.20 -10.74 6.92
CA LEU A 235 4.05 -10.89 8.37
C LEU A 235 2.98 -9.95 8.96
N HIS A 236 2.65 -8.86 8.26
CA HIS A 236 1.75 -7.82 8.76
C HIS A 236 0.39 -7.81 8.05
N ILE A 237 0.28 -8.48 6.90
CA ILE A 237 -0.89 -8.37 6.01
C ILE A 237 -2.19 -8.89 6.65
N VAL A 238 -2.11 -9.87 7.56
CA VAL A 238 -3.30 -10.38 8.25
C VAL A 238 -3.86 -9.34 9.23
N ASP A 239 -2.98 -8.59 9.91
CA ASP A 239 -3.41 -7.55 10.83
C ASP A 239 -4.04 -6.37 10.06
N ASP A 240 -3.57 -6.09 8.84
CA ASP A 240 -4.22 -5.13 7.95
C ASP A 240 -5.61 -5.61 7.57
N VAL A 241 -5.74 -6.88 7.18
CA VAL A 241 -7.02 -7.44 6.76
C VAL A 241 -8.03 -7.45 7.91
N ARG A 242 -7.56 -7.79 9.13
CA ARG A 242 -8.38 -7.74 10.34
C ARG A 242 -8.88 -6.32 10.65
N ARG A 243 -8.08 -5.29 10.38
CA ARG A 243 -8.41 -3.88 10.68
C ARG A 243 -9.26 -3.22 9.60
N PHE A 244 -8.95 -3.49 8.34
CA PHE A 244 -9.43 -2.68 7.23
C PHE A 244 -10.31 -3.46 6.26
N GLY A 245 -10.39 -4.78 6.34
CA GLY A 245 -11.22 -5.62 5.46
C GLY A 245 -10.39 -6.50 4.53
N SER A 246 -11.05 -7.27 3.67
CA SER A 246 -10.37 -8.25 2.79
C SER A 246 -9.35 -7.60 1.84
N LEU A 247 -8.38 -8.38 1.34
CA LEU A 247 -7.39 -7.87 0.37
C LEU A 247 -8.00 -7.28 -0.91
N ASP A 248 -9.23 -7.67 -1.26
CA ASP A 248 -9.94 -7.10 -2.40
C ASP A 248 -10.36 -5.66 -2.14
N GLU A 249 -10.76 -5.37 -0.91
CA GLU A 249 -11.09 -4.01 -0.49
C GLU A 249 -9.85 -3.13 -0.34
N LEU A 250 -8.67 -3.74 -0.20
CA LEU A 250 -7.40 -3.05 0.03
C LEU A 250 -6.53 -2.99 -1.24
N SER A 251 -7.10 -3.33 -2.39
CA SER A 251 -6.41 -3.36 -3.66
C SER A 251 -6.14 -1.94 -4.22
N MET A 252 -4.93 -1.77 -4.76
CA MET A 252 -4.51 -0.57 -5.50
C MET A 252 -5.00 -0.52 -6.96
N PHE A 253 -5.42 -1.65 -7.53
CA PHE A 253 -5.84 -1.72 -8.94
C PHE A 253 -6.89 -0.68 -9.34
N PRO A 254 -7.92 -0.35 -8.54
CA PRO A 254 -8.87 0.71 -8.89
C PRO A 254 -8.20 2.07 -9.10
N TYR A 255 -7.19 2.41 -8.29
CA TYR A 255 -6.48 3.69 -8.33
C TYR A 255 -5.51 3.76 -9.51
N GLU A 256 -4.79 2.67 -9.80
CA GLU A 256 -3.90 2.55 -10.97
C GLU A 256 -4.67 2.60 -12.30
N ASN A 257 -5.82 1.91 -12.36
CA ASN A 257 -6.70 1.96 -13.52
C ASN A 257 -7.24 3.37 -13.74
N ASN A 258 -7.58 4.07 -12.66
CA ASN A 258 -7.97 5.47 -12.72
C ASN A 258 -6.83 6.31 -13.30
N MET A 259 -5.60 6.15 -12.81
CA MET A 259 -4.44 6.85 -13.36
C MET A 259 -4.23 6.63 -14.86
N THR A 260 -4.42 5.40 -15.31
CA THR A 260 -4.33 5.05 -16.74
C THR A 260 -5.40 5.78 -17.56
N TYR A 261 -6.62 5.89 -17.04
CA TYR A 261 -7.67 6.71 -17.66
C TYR A 261 -7.25 8.19 -17.70
N TYR A 262 -6.73 8.72 -16.60
CA TYR A 262 -6.37 10.14 -16.52
C TYR A 262 -5.23 10.52 -17.48
N ARG A 263 -4.24 9.65 -17.66
CA ARG A 263 -3.18 9.79 -18.67
C ARG A 263 -3.75 9.87 -20.09
N LYS A 264 -4.75 9.06 -20.44
CA LYS A 264 -5.38 9.04 -21.78
C LYS A 264 -6.18 10.31 -22.11
N VAL A 265 -6.72 10.98 -21.09
CA VAL A 265 -7.48 12.22 -21.26
C VAL A 265 -6.56 13.43 -21.38
N CYS A 266 -5.39 13.42 -20.74
CA CYS A 266 -4.35 14.43 -20.89
C CYS A 266 -3.63 14.30 -22.24
N ARG A 267 -4.31 14.65 -23.34
CA ARG A 267 -3.83 14.46 -24.72
C ARG A 267 -2.94 15.61 -25.21
N LYS A 268 -3.10 16.81 -24.68
CA LYS A 268 -2.29 17.97 -25.06
C LYS A 268 -1.11 18.14 -24.10
N PRO A 269 0.08 18.54 -24.59
CA PRO A 269 1.29 18.74 -23.78
C PRO A 269 1.23 20.00 -22.89
N HIS A 270 0.14 20.77 -22.97
CA HIS A 270 -0.09 21.97 -22.16
C HIS A 270 -1.44 21.86 -21.45
N GLN A 271 -1.58 22.61 -20.35
CA GLN A 271 -2.84 22.71 -19.60
C GLN A 271 -3.35 21.37 -19.05
N HIS A 272 -2.45 20.54 -18.54
CA HIS A 272 -2.79 19.22 -17.98
C HIS A 272 -3.84 19.35 -16.87
N LEU A 273 -3.65 20.28 -15.93
CA LEU A 273 -4.61 20.51 -14.83
C LEU A 273 -6.00 20.91 -15.35
N GLN A 274 -6.12 21.77 -16.36
CA GLN A 274 -7.42 22.13 -16.94
C GLN A 274 -8.08 20.93 -17.64
N GLN A 275 -7.29 20.11 -18.33
CA GLN A 275 -7.78 18.82 -18.85
C GLN A 275 -8.15 17.86 -17.71
N ILE A 276 -7.59 18.02 -16.50
CA ILE A 276 -7.97 17.27 -15.31
C ILE A 276 -9.32 17.68 -14.75
N ILE A 277 -9.57 18.99 -14.69
CA ILE A 277 -10.75 19.56 -14.04
C ILE A 277 -11.99 19.53 -14.94
N ASN A 278 -11.84 19.75 -16.24
CA ASN A 278 -12.97 19.93 -17.18
C ASN A 278 -13.55 18.61 -17.75
N ARG A 279 -13.53 17.51 -16.98
CA ARG A 279 -13.94 16.17 -17.45
C ARG A 279 -15.38 15.83 -17.10
#